data_AF-A0A7T8JYA4-F1
#
_entry.id   AF-A0A7T8JYA4-F1
#
_cell.length_a   1.000
_cell.length_b   1.000
_cell.length_c   1.000
_cell.angle_alpha   90.00
_cell.angle_beta   90.00
_cell.angle_gamma   90.00
#
_symmetry.space_group_name_H-M   'P 1'
#
loop_
_entity.id
_entity.type
_entity.pdbx_description
1 polymer ?
#
loop_
_entity_poly.entity_id
_entity_poly.type
_entity_poly.pdbx_seq_one_letter_code
_entity_poly.pdbx_strand_id
1 'polypeptide(L)' 'VCPMLCSGQGDYVNGECVCHPGWKGKECSLRHEECLVPDCSGHGQCKDGSCRCMVGYTGEFCEK' A
#
# COMPACT_ATOMS: atom_id res chain seq x y z
N VAL A 1 -0.68 7.33 -26.97
CA VAL A 1 -0.36 7.37 -25.52
C VAL A 1 -0.32 5.93 -25.05
N CYS A 2 0.85 5.41 -24.67
CA CYS A 2 0.86 4.18 -23.88
C CYS A 2 0.35 4.55 -22.49
N PRO A 3 -0.76 3.97 -22.00
CA PRO A 3 -1.17 4.20 -20.62
C PRO A 3 -0.02 3.73 -19.71
N MET A 4 0.33 4.55 -18.73
CA MET A 4 1.31 4.18 -17.70
C MET A 4 0.69 3.03 -16.89
N LEU A 5 0.99 1.79 -17.27
CA LEU A 5 0.59 0.58 -16.55
C LEU A 5 1.44 0.49 -15.28
N CYS A 6 0.85 0.04 -14.17
CA CYS A 6 1.56 -0.17 -12.92
C CYS A 6 2.27 1.10 -12.39
N SER A 7 1.68 2.27 -12.65
CA SER A 7 2.23 3.59 -12.28
C SER A 7 3.66 3.86 -12.75
N GLY A 8 4.19 3.09 -13.70
CA GLY A 8 5.60 3.12 -14.10
C GLY A 8 6.58 2.56 -13.07
N GLN A 9 6.07 1.88 -12.04
CA GLN A 9 6.83 1.30 -10.92
C GLN A 9 6.72 -0.22 -10.87
N GLY A 10 6.37 -0.84 -11.98
CA GLY A 10 6.24 -2.29 -12.10
C GLY A 10 6.14 -2.74 -13.54
N ASP A 11 6.33 -4.02 -13.73
CA ASP A 11 6.18 -4.71 -14.99
C ASP A 11 4.79 -5.33 -15.09
N TYR A 12 4.07 -5.07 -16.18
CA TYR A 12 2.76 -5.69 -16.41
C TYR A 12 2.96 -7.08 -17.04
N VAL A 13 2.74 -8.14 -16.25
CA VAL A 13 2.96 -9.53 -16.64
C VAL A 13 1.67 -10.34 -16.42
N ASN A 14 1.18 -11.04 -17.44
CA ASN A 14 0.00 -11.91 -17.36
C ASN A 14 -1.29 -11.25 -16.83
N GLY A 15 -1.46 -9.94 -16.99
CA GLY A 15 -2.67 -9.25 -16.51
C GLY A 15 -2.55 -8.64 -15.11
N GLU A 16 -1.38 -8.77 -14.48
CA GLU A 16 -1.10 -8.24 -13.15
C GLU A 16 0.17 -7.39 -13.17
N CYS A 17 0.24 -6.42 -12.25
CA CYS A 17 1.41 -5.59 -12.06
C CYS A 17 2.38 -6.25 -11.09
N VAL A 18 3.57 -6.58 -11.58
CA VAL A 18 4.71 -7.04 -10.77
C VAL A 18 5.51 -5.81 -10.36
N CYS A 19 5.35 -5.38 -9.11
CA CYS A 19 5.97 -4.15 -8.62
C CYS A 19 7.48 -4.27 -8.49
N HIS A 20 8.18 -3.19 -8.83
CA HIS A 20 9.60 -3.04 -8.56
C HIS A 20 9.87 -3.10 -7.05
N PRO A 21 11.10 -3.45 -6.64
CA PRO A 21 11.49 -3.44 -5.22
C PRO A 21 11.17 -2.10 -4.55
N GLY A 22 10.51 -2.15 -3.39
CA GLY A 22 10.08 -0.97 -2.66
C GLY A 22 8.70 -0.43 -3.05
N TRP A 23 8.02 -1.03 -4.04
CA TRP A 23 6.65 -0.71 -4.42
C TRP A 23 5.71 -1.88 -4.13
N LYS A 24 4.42 -1.56 -3.95
CA LYS A 24 3.33 -2.51 -3.68
C LYS A 24 1.99 -1.94 -4.14
N GLY A 25 0.95 -2.76 -3.98
CA GLY A 25 -0.41 -2.44 -4.40
C GLY A 25 -0.68 -2.86 -5.84
N LYS A 26 -1.96 -2.89 -6.21
CA LYS A 26 -2.42 -3.42 -7.51
C LYS A 26 -1.82 -2.71 -8.71
N GLU A 27 -1.56 -1.41 -8.57
CA GLU A 27 -0.98 -0.57 -9.63
C GLU A 27 0.45 -0.14 -9.30
N CYS A 28 1.11 -0.78 -8.33
CA CYS A 28 2.45 -0.40 -7.85
C CYS A 28 2.58 1.09 -7.52
N SER A 29 1.47 1.70 -7.08
CA SER A 29 1.39 3.12 -6.78
C SER A 29 1.78 3.44 -5.33
N LEU A 30 1.92 2.43 -4.48
CA LEU A 30 2.22 2.58 -3.06
C LEU A 30 3.65 2.12 -2.79
N ARG A 31 4.38 2.87 -1.99
CA ARG A 31 5.67 2.37 -1.49
C ARG A 31 5.46 1.33 -0.41
N HIS A 32 6.44 0.44 -0.25
CA HIS A 32 6.40 -0.60 0.77
C HIS A 32 6.32 -0.02 2.18
N GLU A 33 7.00 1.11 2.40
CA GLU A 33 7.01 1.90 3.64
C GLU A 33 5.72 2.68 3.91
N GLU A 34 4.87 2.85 2.89
CA GLU A 34 3.57 3.53 3.01
C GLU A 34 2.48 2.52 3.35
N CYS A 35 1.53 2.92 4.18
CA CYS A 35 0.38 2.09 4.52
C CYS A 35 -0.68 2.22 3.43
N LEU A 36 -1.44 1.15 3.23
CA LEU A 36 -2.59 1.19 2.32
C LEU A 36 -3.61 2.25 2.76
N VAL A 37 -3.75 2.43 4.08
CA VAL A 37 -4.55 3.48 4.70
C VAL A 37 -3.59 4.45 5.41
N PRO A 38 -3.40 5.68 4.90
CA PRO A 38 -2.41 6.62 5.43
C PRO A 38 -2.53 6.88 6.94
N ASP A 39 -3.78 7.01 7.41
CA ASP A 39 -4.10 7.28 8.82
C ASP A 39 -4.54 6.04 9.60
N CYS A 40 -4.40 4.83 9.04
CA CYS A 40 -4.83 3.60 9.70
C CYS A 40 -6.25 3.72 10.27
N SER A 41 -7.19 4.07 9.39
CA SER A 41 -8.60 4.35 9.71
C SER A 41 -8.83 5.49 10.72
N GLY A 42 -7.84 6.39 10.89
CA GLY A 42 -7.85 7.44 11.91
C GLY A 42 -7.56 6.92 13.32
N HIS A 43 -7.30 5.62 13.46
CA HIS A 43 -7.17 4.92 14.74
C HIS A 43 -5.75 4.38 14.96
N GLY A 44 -4.79 4.82 14.16
CA GLY A 44 -3.41 4.38 14.27
C GLY A 44 -2.44 5.31 13.56
N GLN A 45 -1.18 4.92 13.54
CA GLN A 45 -0.14 5.57 12.76
C GLN A 45 0.52 4.57 11.85
N CYS A 46 0.74 4.97 10.60
CA CYS A 46 1.53 4.19 9.67
C CYS A 46 3.01 4.20 10.06
N LYS A 47 3.61 3.01 10.20
CA LYS A 47 5.06 2.83 10.33
C LYS A 47 5.53 1.65 9.49
N ASP A 48 6.50 1.88 8.61
CA ASP A 48 7.11 0.85 7.77
C ASP A 48 6.09 -0.01 7.01
N GLY A 49 5.06 0.65 6.47
CA GLY A 49 3.98 0.02 5.71
C GLY A 49 2.96 -0.75 6.54
N SER A 50 3.07 -0.70 7.87
CA SER A 50 2.16 -1.37 8.81
C SER A 50 1.49 -0.37 9.74
N CYS A 51 0.20 -0.59 10.00
CA CYS A 51 -0.55 0.26 10.91
C CYS A 51 -0.33 -0.12 12.37
N ARG A 52 0.21 0.81 13.16
CA ARG A 52 0.23 0.71 14.63
C ARG A 52 -1.04 1.31 15.20
N CYS A 53 -1.95 0.45 15.63
CA CYS A 53 -3.22 0.85 16.21
C CYS A 53 -3.06 1.48 17.59
N MET A 54 -3.92 2.45 17.87
CA MET A 54 -4.12 3.01 19.20
C MET A 54 -4.77 1.97 20.12
N VAL A 55 -4.65 2.20 21.43
CA VAL A 55 -5.19 1.28 22.44
C VAL A 55 -6.70 1.13 22.27
N GLY A 56 -7.15 -0.12 22.18
CA GLY A 56 -8.57 -0.45 21.96
C GLY A 56 -8.94 -0.70 20.50
N TYR A 57 -8.05 -0.40 19.55
CA TYR A 57 -8.25 -0.67 18.13
C TYR A 57 -7.39 -1.84 17.63
N THR A 58 -7.93 -2.57 16.67
CA THR A 58 -7.40 -3.80 16.10
C THR A 58 -7.72 -3.88 14.59
N GLY A 59 -7.18 -4.89 13.91
CA GLY A 59 -7.30 -5.02 12.45
C GLY A 59 -6.03 -4.55 11.72
N GLU A 60 -5.93 -4.91 10.44
CA GLU A 60 -4.76 -4.59 9.60
C GLU A 60 -4.61 -3.07 9.41
N PHE A 61 -5.72 -2.35 9.44
CA PHE A 61 -5.78 -0.90 9.26
C PHE A 61 -6.43 -0.21 10.46
N CYS A 62 -6.46 -0.86 11.62
CA CYS A 62 -7.06 -0.33 12.86
C CYS A 62 -8.56 0.02 12.71
N GLU A 63 -9.24 -0.74 11.86
CA GLU A 63 -10.64 -0.54 11.51
C GLU A 63 -11.62 -1.13 12.52
N LYS A 64 -11.14 -1.86 13.55
CA LYS A 64 -11.97 -2.58 14.53
C LYS A 64 -11.69 -2.17 15.95
#